data_AF-A0A1S3HHR1-F1
#
_entry.id   AF-A0A1S3HHR1-F1
#
_cell.length_a   1.000
_cell.length_b   1.000
_cell.length_c   1.000
_cell.angle_alpha   90.00
_cell.angle_beta   90.00
_cell.angle_gamma   90.00
#
_symmetry.space_group_name_H-M   'P 1'
#
loop_
_entity.id
_entity.type
_entity.pdbx_description
1 polymer ?
#
loop_
_entity_poly.entity_id
_entity_poly.type
_entity_poly.pdbx_seq_one_letter_code
_entity_poly.pdbx_strand_id
1 'polypeptide(L)'
;MNSCTVMELASQFGDKIQNLKNCFKLQACSGDVNCQQLLTGIDKDICELEVLMALMRAEVAREKENLKSLEVLKEQVLDLQKNLHYANDNLPQRLPQKKVCTKNEASENGTTGSPLGSKKDAVSSENGMVVQGARKRTRPPVPAIEYLTKDEYEEVPKYIKGRINYDSVNLAIDELNKAVSAKYSIVGKPRSVIMKSSDAIKKQFDQFKSQETKETKGVHFIVDGDIKSLSSLKMDSSARSVLTILRHCGRIKEIRGGGCTRYCVCV
;
A
#
# COMPACT_ATOMS: atom_id res chain seq x y z
N MET A 1 58.18 -24.68 40.51
CA MET A 1 57.34 -24.37 39.33
C MET A 1 58.28 -24.18 38.14
N ASN A 2 57.86 -24.47 36.91
CA ASN A 2 58.67 -24.54 35.68
C ASN A 2 59.34 -25.90 35.39
N SER A 3 58.53 -26.94 35.19
CA SER A 3 58.90 -28.08 34.35
C SER A 3 58.28 -27.87 32.96
N CYS A 4 58.88 -27.00 32.14
CA CYS A 4 58.45 -26.82 30.75
C CYS A 4 58.83 -28.08 29.97
N THR A 5 57.85 -28.87 29.57
CA THR A 5 58.08 -30.03 28.70
C THR A 5 58.54 -29.56 27.32
N VAL A 6 59.31 -30.40 26.62
CA VAL A 6 59.76 -30.09 25.25
C VAL A 6 58.57 -29.82 24.31
N MET A 7 57.40 -30.45 24.58
CA MET A 7 56.18 -30.20 23.83
C MET A 7 55.55 -28.83 24.12
N GLU A 8 55.52 -28.36 25.37
CA GLU A 8 55.06 -27.01 25.70
C GLU A 8 55.97 -25.94 25.09
N LEU A 9 57.29 -26.16 25.09
CA LEU A 9 58.24 -25.26 24.44
C LEU A 9 58.03 -25.25 22.92
N ALA A 10 57.85 -26.41 22.30
CA ALA A 10 57.53 -26.52 20.87
C ALA A 10 56.20 -25.84 20.52
N SER A 11 55.17 -25.93 21.37
CA SER A 11 53.91 -25.20 21.22
C SER A 11 54.15 -23.69 21.25
N GLN A 12 54.86 -23.17 22.26
CA GLN A 12 55.15 -21.74 22.38
C GLN A 12 55.95 -21.19 21.18
N PHE A 13 56.88 -21.98 20.62
CA PHE A 13 57.55 -21.62 19.37
C PHE A 13 56.61 -21.68 18.16
N GLY A 14 55.74 -22.69 18.07
CA GLY A 14 54.69 -22.80 17.07
C GLY A 14 53.76 -21.57 17.07
N ASP A 15 53.28 -21.18 18.24
CA ASP A 15 52.43 -20.00 18.44
C ASP A 15 53.14 -18.71 18.05
N LYS A 16 54.42 -18.54 18.43
CA LYS A 16 55.24 -17.38 18.01
C LYS A 16 55.46 -17.35 16.50
N ILE A 17 55.74 -18.48 15.87
CA ILE A 17 55.89 -18.59 14.41
C ILE A 17 54.56 -18.31 13.70
N GLN A 18 53.43 -18.77 14.25
CA GLN A 18 52.11 -18.53 13.69
C GLN A 18 51.70 -17.06 13.82
N ASN A 19 51.98 -16.43 14.96
CA ASN A 19 51.80 -14.99 15.16
C ASN A 19 52.67 -14.19 14.18
N LEU A 20 53.94 -14.56 13.98
CA LEU A 20 54.82 -13.92 13.00
C LEU A 20 54.26 -14.06 11.56
N LYS A 21 53.77 -15.24 11.17
CA LYS A 21 53.08 -15.45 9.88
C LYS A 21 51.84 -14.57 9.73
N ASN A 22 51.06 -14.38 10.81
CA ASN A 22 49.90 -13.51 10.80
C ASN A 22 50.30 -12.03 10.66
N CYS A 23 51.35 -11.58 11.36
CA CYS A 23 51.92 -10.24 11.18
C CYS A 23 52.38 -9.98 9.73
N PHE A 24 53.08 -10.93 9.10
CA PHE A 24 53.47 -10.81 7.69
C PHE A 24 52.27 -10.72 6.73
N LYS A 25 51.20 -11.49 6.97
CA LYS A 25 49.96 -11.39 6.17
C LYS A 25 49.30 -10.02 6.34
N LEU A 26 49.16 -9.53 7.57
CA LEU A 26 48.59 -8.21 7.85
C LEU A 26 49.44 -7.08 7.23
N GLN A 27 50.77 -7.19 7.28
CA GLN A 27 51.68 -6.24 6.64
C GLN A 27 51.53 -6.24 5.12
N ALA A 28 51.40 -7.42 4.48
CA ALA A 28 51.15 -7.52 3.05
C ALA A 28 49.80 -6.88 2.66
N CYS A 29 48.73 -7.15 3.41
CA CYS A 29 47.42 -6.51 3.20
C CYS A 29 47.44 -4.98 3.45
N SER A 30 48.34 -4.48 4.30
CA SER A 30 48.53 -3.04 4.54
C SER A 30 49.32 -2.33 3.44
N GLY A 31 50.05 -3.07 2.60
CA GLY A 31 50.81 -2.51 1.47
C GLY A 31 50.06 -2.57 0.13
N ASP A 32 49.09 -3.48 -0.03
CA ASP A 32 48.27 -3.59 -1.22
C ASP A 32 47.03 -2.68 -1.13
N VAL A 33 47.03 -1.66 -2.00
CA VAL A 33 45.93 -0.69 -2.15
C VAL A 33 44.59 -1.38 -2.44
N ASN A 34 44.57 -2.52 -3.16
CA ASN A 34 43.34 -3.24 -3.46
C ASN A 34 42.77 -3.93 -2.22
N CYS A 35 43.62 -4.58 -1.42
CA CYS A 35 43.23 -5.15 -0.13
C CYS A 35 42.70 -4.07 0.82
N GLN A 36 43.38 -2.92 0.88
CA GLN A 36 42.94 -1.80 1.72
C GLN A 36 41.59 -1.23 1.25
N GLN A 37 41.39 -1.03 -0.06
CA GLN A 37 40.11 -0.58 -0.61
C GLN A 37 38.99 -1.58 -0.30
N LEU A 38 39.20 -2.88 -0.50
CA LEU A 38 38.23 -3.92 -0.20
C LEU A 38 37.85 -3.94 1.29
N LEU A 39 38.82 -3.85 2.20
CA LEU A 39 38.58 -3.78 3.64
C LEU A 39 37.78 -2.51 4.02
N THR A 40 38.09 -1.34 3.43
CA THR A 40 37.29 -0.12 3.66
C THR A 40 35.90 -0.15 3.00
N GLY A 41 35.68 -1.03 2.02
CA GLY A 41 34.36 -1.33 1.47
C GLY A 41 33.53 -2.15 2.46
N ILE A 42 34.10 -3.28 2.91
CA ILE A 42 33.47 -4.17 3.91
C ILE A 42 33.16 -3.41 5.21
N ASP A 43 34.06 -2.55 5.69
CA ASP A 43 33.85 -1.71 6.87
C ASP A 43 32.66 -0.76 6.73
N LYS A 44 32.50 -0.13 5.56
CA LYS A 44 31.33 0.71 5.24
C LYS A 44 30.06 -0.12 5.17
N ASP A 45 30.09 -1.26 4.48
CA ASP A 45 28.94 -2.15 4.34
C ASP A 45 28.46 -2.64 5.72
N ILE A 46 29.39 -2.98 6.62
CA ILE A 46 29.09 -3.33 8.02
C ILE A 46 28.46 -2.14 8.75
N CYS A 47 29.04 -0.94 8.67
CA CYS A 47 28.47 0.26 9.28
C CYS A 47 27.05 0.59 8.76
N GLU A 48 26.81 0.43 7.46
CA GLU A 48 25.49 0.62 6.85
C GLU A 48 24.48 -0.44 7.32
N LEU A 49 24.90 -1.69 7.44
CA LEU A 49 24.09 -2.79 7.99
C LEU A 49 23.76 -2.58 9.47
N GLU A 50 24.70 -2.09 10.29
CA GLU A 50 24.46 -1.77 11.70
C GLU A 50 23.40 -0.67 11.86
N VAL A 51 23.50 0.41 11.08
CA VAL A 51 22.51 1.49 11.06
C VAL A 51 21.15 0.97 10.58
N LEU A 52 21.12 0.16 9.51
CA LEU A 52 19.89 -0.43 8.99
C LEU A 52 19.22 -1.37 10.00
N MET A 53 20.01 -2.18 10.72
CA MET A 53 19.52 -3.04 11.81
C MET A 53 18.97 -2.22 12.99
N ALA A 54 19.62 -1.11 13.36
CA ALA A 54 19.13 -0.22 14.40
C ALA A 54 17.77 0.40 14.01
N LEU A 55 17.62 0.85 12.76
CA LEU A 55 16.36 1.36 12.21
C LEU A 55 15.26 0.28 12.22
N MET A 56 15.55 -0.93 11.73
CA MET A 56 14.59 -2.05 11.76
C MET A 56 14.14 -2.38 13.19
N ARG A 57 15.06 -2.39 14.17
CA ARG A 57 14.72 -2.64 15.58
C ARG A 57 13.80 -1.55 16.16
N ALA A 58 14.05 -0.29 15.83
CA ALA A 58 13.19 0.83 16.23
C ALA A 58 11.79 0.74 15.59
N GLU A 59 11.71 0.36 14.31
CA GLU A 59 10.45 0.19 13.57
C GLU A 59 9.60 -0.95 14.16
N VAL A 60 10.23 -2.10 14.44
CA VAL A 60 9.57 -3.24 15.10
C VAL A 60 9.12 -2.89 16.53
N ALA A 61 9.86 -2.05 17.26
CA ALA A 61 9.42 -1.58 18.56
C ALA A 61 8.19 -0.66 18.46
N ARG A 62 8.16 0.27 17.50
CA ARG A 62 7.03 1.16 17.23
C ARG A 62 5.77 0.38 16.85
N GLU A 63 5.86 -0.59 15.94
CA GLU A 63 4.69 -1.38 15.56
C GLU A 63 4.17 -2.28 16.70
N LYS A 64 5.04 -2.76 17.58
CA LYS A 64 4.61 -3.46 18.81
C LYS A 64 3.84 -2.55 19.78
N GLU A 65 4.13 -1.25 19.82
CA GLU A 65 3.38 -0.27 20.62
C GLU A 65 2.04 0.10 19.96
N ASN A 66 2.02 0.24 18.63
CA ASN A 66 0.79 0.42 17.87
C ASN A 66 -0.18 -0.75 18.08
N LEU A 67 0.31 -2.00 18.00
CA LEU A 67 -0.52 -3.20 18.19
C LEU A 67 -1.20 -3.22 19.57
N LYS A 68 -0.45 -2.96 20.65
CA LYS A 68 -1.02 -2.84 22.01
C LYS A 68 -2.11 -1.75 22.09
N SER A 69 -1.86 -0.62 21.43
CA SER A 69 -2.83 0.49 21.38
C SER A 69 -4.10 0.12 20.62
N LEU A 70 -3.98 -0.67 19.55
CA LEU A 70 -5.10 -1.22 18.78
C LEU A 70 -5.88 -2.29 19.56
N GLU A 71 -5.21 -3.12 20.35
CA GLU A 71 -5.86 -4.08 21.25
C GLU A 71 -6.75 -3.37 22.29
N VAL A 72 -6.23 -2.33 22.95
CA VAL A 72 -7.02 -1.49 23.89
C VAL A 72 -8.20 -0.81 23.18
N LEU A 73 -8.00 -0.27 21.98
CA LEU A 73 -9.08 0.35 21.21
C LEU A 73 -10.17 -0.67 20.81
N LYS A 74 -9.78 -1.90 20.46
CA LYS A 74 -10.71 -3.00 20.16
C LYS A 74 -11.56 -3.35 21.39
N GLU A 75 -10.98 -3.43 22.58
CA GLU A 75 -11.72 -3.66 23.83
C GLU A 75 -12.73 -2.54 24.10
N GLN A 76 -12.34 -1.27 23.93
CA GLN A 76 -13.24 -0.12 24.08
C GLN A 76 -14.43 -0.15 23.09
N VAL A 77 -14.19 -0.55 21.83
CA VAL A 77 -15.25 -0.67 20.82
C VAL A 77 -16.21 -1.83 21.16
N LEU A 78 -15.70 -2.95 21.67
CA LEU A 78 -16.53 -4.08 22.10
C LEU A 78 -17.40 -3.72 23.33
N ASP A 79 -16.87 -2.97 24.29
CA ASP A 79 -17.66 -2.48 25.42
C ASP A 79 -18.74 -1.48 24.97
N LEU A 80 -18.39 -0.54 24.08
CA LEU A 80 -19.38 0.38 23.48
C LEU A 80 -20.49 -0.38 22.73
N GLN A 81 -20.13 -1.42 21.96
CA GLN A 81 -21.12 -2.27 21.27
C GLN A 81 -22.04 -2.97 22.27
N LYS A 82 -21.50 -3.53 23.36
CA LYS A 82 -22.27 -4.16 24.43
C LYS A 82 -23.21 -3.16 25.12
N ASN A 83 -22.72 -1.96 25.41
CA ASN A 83 -23.50 -0.89 26.03
C ASN A 83 -24.64 -0.40 25.10
N LEU A 84 -24.39 -0.30 23.79
CA LEU A 84 -25.42 0.03 22.81
C LEU A 84 -26.47 -1.09 22.67
N HIS A 85 -26.07 -2.36 22.69
CA HIS A 85 -27.00 -3.49 22.67
C HIS A 85 -27.87 -3.50 23.94
N TYR A 86 -27.27 -3.35 25.13
CA TYR A 86 -28.01 -3.22 26.38
C TYR A 86 -28.97 -2.02 26.36
N ALA A 87 -28.54 -0.86 25.87
CA ALA A 87 -29.38 0.32 25.76
C ALA A 87 -30.57 0.11 24.81
N ASN A 88 -30.35 -0.56 23.67
CA ASN A 88 -31.38 -0.93 22.69
C ASN A 88 -32.43 -1.89 23.29
N ASP A 89 -31.98 -2.91 24.01
CA ASP A 89 -32.85 -3.95 24.54
C ASP A 89 -33.67 -3.47 25.76
N ASN A 90 -33.20 -2.42 26.42
CA ASN A 90 -33.86 -1.77 27.57
C ASN A 90 -34.56 -0.44 27.18
N LEU A 91 -34.83 -0.19 25.90
CA LEU A 91 -35.56 1.02 25.48
C LEU A 91 -37.01 1.00 26.01
N PRO A 92 -37.45 2.00 26.78
CA PRO A 92 -38.83 2.07 27.24
C PRO A 92 -39.80 2.29 26.07
N GLN A 93 -40.91 1.56 26.08
CA GLN A 93 -41.94 1.53 25.01
C GLN A 93 -42.62 2.88 24.67
N ARG A 94 -42.24 3.98 25.33
CA ARG A 94 -42.78 5.34 25.12
C ARG A 94 -41.71 6.41 24.84
N LEU A 95 -40.64 6.04 24.16
CA LEU A 95 -39.78 7.02 23.51
C LEU A 95 -40.57 7.80 22.43
N PRO A 96 -40.43 9.14 22.34
CA PRO A 96 -41.09 9.93 21.31
C PRO A 96 -40.58 9.59 19.90
N GLN A 97 -41.23 8.61 19.26
CA GLN A 97 -40.98 8.27 17.86
C GLN A 97 -41.34 9.48 16.99
N LYS A 98 -40.32 10.08 16.37
CA LYS A 98 -40.49 11.14 15.37
C LYS A 98 -41.25 10.57 14.18
N LYS A 99 -42.56 10.85 14.11
CA LYS A 99 -43.45 10.38 13.05
C LYS A 99 -42.90 10.76 11.67
N VAL A 100 -42.35 9.79 10.95
CA VAL A 100 -42.24 9.85 9.49
C VAL A 100 -43.60 9.45 8.95
N CYS A 101 -44.40 10.45 8.55
CA CYS A 101 -45.70 10.20 7.94
C CYS A 101 -45.53 9.79 6.48
N THR A 102 -45.59 8.49 6.20
CA THR A 102 -46.01 7.96 4.90
C THR A 102 -47.14 6.96 5.14
N LYS A 103 -48.37 7.37 4.81
CA LYS A 103 -49.54 6.49 4.82
C LYS A 103 -49.41 5.50 3.66
N ASN A 104 -49.49 4.20 3.95
CA ASN A 104 -50.50 3.28 3.40
C ASN A 104 -50.06 1.83 3.65
N GLU A 105 -50.83 1.13 4.48
CA GLU A 105 -50.92 -0.33 4.50
C GLU A 105 -51.87 -0.77 3.35
N ALA A 106 -51.88 -2.00 2.84
CA ALA A 106 -51.45 -3.26 3.44
C ALA A 106 -51.01 -4.32 2.39
N SER A 107 -50.29 -5.35 2.89
CA SER A 107 -50.26 -6.77 2.46
C SER A 107 -49.86 -7.11 0.98
N GLU A 108 -48.93 -8.03 0.69
CA GLU A 108 -48.08 -8.91 1.52
C GLU A 108 -46.86 -9.44 0.73
N ASN A 109 -45.79 -9.80 1.46
CA ASN A 109 -44.72 -10.79 1.13
C ASN A 109 -43.94 -10.70 -0.22
N GLY A 110 -42.61 -10.65 -0.26
CA GLY A 110 -41.66 -10.59 0.85
C GLY A 110 -40.17 -10.56 0.44
N THR A 111 -39.34 -10.15 1.41
CA THR A 111 -37.91 -10.46 1.58
C THR A 111 -36.90 -10.08 0.47
N THR A 112 -36.34 -8.88 0.57
CA THR A 112 -35.00 -8.54 0.03
C THR A 112 -34.16 -7.75 1.04
N GLY A 113 -33.01 -8.33 1.45
CA GLY A 113 -31.79 -7.66 1.95
C GLY A 113 -31.86 -6.78 3.22
N SER A 114 -30.73 -6.43 3.84
CA SER A 114 -29.42 -7.09 3.88
C SER A 114 -28.60 -6.54 5.07
N PRO A 115 -27.58 -7.24 5.57
CA PRO A 115 -26.88 -6.84 6.79
C PRO A 115 -25.84 -5.73 6.57
N LEU A 116 -25.78 -4.76 7.49
CA LEU A 116 -24.49 -4.30 8.02
C LEU A 116 -23.98 -5.43 8.95
N GLY A 117 -22.71 -5.79 9.02
CA GLY A 117 -21.52 -5.19 8.43
C GLY A 117 -20.37 -5.45 9.38
N SER A 118 -19.37 -6.24 8.98
CA SER A 118 -18.22 -6.57 9.85
C SER A 118 -16.98 -6.82 9.02
N LYS A 119 -15.92 -6.09 9.37
CA LYS A 119 -14.60 -6.15 8.75
C LYS A 119 -13.91 -7.48 9.09
N LYS A 120 -13.04 -7.94 8.20
CA LYS A 120 -11.87 -8.75 8.57
C LYS A 120 -10.65 -8.20 7.84
N ASP A 121 -9.52 -8.29 8.53
CA ASP A 121 -8.25 -7.70 8.17
C ASP A 121 -7.53 -8.50 7.07
N ALA A 122 -6.71 -7.81 6.28
CA ALA A 122 -5.68 -8.42 5.45
C ALA A 122 -4.34 -7.73 5.74
N VAL A 123 -3.29 -8.53 5.91
CA VAL A 123 -1.91 -8.07 6.06
C VAL A 123 -1.08 -8.65 4.91
N SER A 124 -0.32 -7.77 4.24
CA SER A 124 0.93 -7.92 3.47
C SER A 124 1.33 -9.29 2.90
N SER A 125 1.84 -9.39 1.67
CA SER A 125 3.22 -9.01 1.29
C SER A 125 3.50 -9.34 -0.21
N GLU A 126 4.52 -8.86 -0.94
CA GLU A 126 5.49 -7.75 -0.78
C GLU A 126 6.36 -7.54 -2.06
N ASN A 127 7.19 -6.49 -2.06
CA ASN A 127 8.41 -6.21 -2.89
C ASN A 127 8.30 -6.03 -4.43
N GLY A 128 9.02 -5.11 -5.08
CA GLY A 128 9.83 -3.98 -4.59
C GLY A 128 11.22 -3.86 -5.25
N MET A 129 11.56 -2.69 -5.84
CA MET A 129 12.95 -2.22 -6.00
C MET A 129 13.01 -0.68 -6.15
N VAL A 130 14.19 -0.10 -5.88
CA VAL A 130 14.32 1.23 -5.21
C VAL A 130 15.35 2.13 -5.89
N VAL A 131 15.16 3.48 -5.86
CA VAL A 131 16.28 4.45 -5.79
C VAL A 131 15.91 5.70 -4.94
N GLN A 132 16.55 5.80 -3.76
CA GLN A 132 17.08 6.96 -3.01
C GLN A 132 16.33 8.31 -2.85
N GLY A 133 16.40 8.85 -1.61
CA GLY A 133 17.10 10.13 -1.40
C GLY A 133 16.31 11.44 -1.23
N ALA A 134 15.48 11.57 -0.17
CA ALA A 134 15.23 12.85 0.53
C ALA A 134 14.26 12.65 1.71
N ARG A 135 14.41 13.43 2.80
CA ARG A 135 13.43 13.51 3.91
C ARG A 135 12.09 14.10 3.43
N LYS A 136 11.25 13.27 2.79
CA LYS A 136 9.90 13.64 2.37
C LYS A 136 8.93 13.44 3.52
N ARG A 137 8.05 14.43 3.73
CA ARG A 137 6.73 14.17 4.31
C ARG A 137 6.09 13.08 3.43
N THR A 138 5.93 11.88 3.97
CA THR A 138 5.32 10.76 3.26
C THR A 138 3.87 11.12 2.98
N ARG A 139 3.62 11.57 1.75
CA ARG A 139 2.25 11.64 1.23
C ARG A 139 1.69 10.21 1.27
N PRO A 140 0.41 10.01 1.61
CA PRO A 140 -0.17 8.68 1.63
C PRO A 140 0.08 7.98 0.28
N PRO A 141 0.34 6.67 0.29
CA PRO A 141 0.55 5.91 -0.94
C PRO A 141 -0.65 6.10 -1.87
N VAL A 142 -0.38 6.12 -3.18
CA VAL A 142 -1.45 6.18 -4.19
C VAL A 142 -2.23 4.87 -4.10
N PRO A 143 -3.55 4.89 -3.86
CA PRO A 143 -4.34 3.68 -3.75
C PRO A 143 -4.42 2.97 -5.10
N ALA A 144 -4.38 1.65 -5.05
CA ALA A 144 -4.58 0.77 -6.19
C ALA A 144 -5.95 0.12 -6.12
N ILE A 145 -6.54 -0.14 -7.29
CA ILE A 145 -7.71 -0.98 -7.46
C ILE A 145 -7.26 -2.42 -7.21
N GLU A 146 -7.82 -3.07 -6.19
CA GLU A 146 -7.58 -4.48 -5.89
C GLU A 146 -8.09 -5.40 -7.02
N TYR A 147 -7.42 -6.53 -7.21
CA TYR A 147 -7.87 -7.58 -8.12
C TYR A 147 -9.20 -8.16 -7.69
N LEU A 148 -10.00 -8.57 -8.67
CA LEU A 148 -11.21 -9.34 -8.42
C LEU A 148 -10.82 -10.81 -8.25
N THR A 149 -11.32 -11.47 -7.21
CA THR A 149 -11.18 -12.93 -7.03
C THR A 149 -12.16 -13.69 -7.92
N LYS A 150 -11.91 -14.99 -8.13
CA LYS A 150 -12.79 -15.84 -8.97
C LYS A 150 -14.20 -15.94 -8.38
N ASP A 151 -14.31 -16.00 -7.06
CA ASP A 151 -15.60 -16.15 -6.37
C ASP A 151 -16.42 -14.86 -6.51
N GLU A 152 -15.83 -13.69 -6.20
CA GLU A 152 -16.48 -12.38 -6.44
C GLU A 152 -16.89 -12.20 -7.91
N TYR A 153 -16.05 -12.65 -8.85
CA TYR A 153 -16.37 -12.60 -10.28
C TYR A 153 -17.55 -13.52 -10.64
N GLU A 154 -17.66 -14.70 -10.03
CA GLU A 154 -18.79 -15.58 -10.30
C GLU A 154 -20.11 -15.08 -9.72
N GLU A 155 -20.07 -14.41 -8.57
CA GLU A 155 -21.21 -13.70 -7.97
C GLU A 155 -21.77 -12.58 -8.87
N VAL A 156 -20.94 -11.93 -9.71
CA VAL A 156 -21.41 -10.88 -10.63
C VAL A 156 -22.50 -11.44 -11.56
N PRO A 157 -23.70 -10.83 -11.63
CA PRO A 157 -24.77 -11.29 -12.51
C PRO A 157 -24.37 -11.35 -13.98
N LYS A 158 -24.81 -12.39 -14.69
CA LYS A 158 -24.46 -12.64 -16.11
C LYS A 158 -24.76 -11.46 -17.05
N TYR A 159 -25.79 -10.65 -16.76
CA TYR A 159 -26.12 -9.46 -17.54
C TYR A 159 -25.13 -8.28 -17.33
N ILE A 160 -24.38 -8.27 -16.23
CA ILE A 160 -23.28 -7.33 -15.96
C ILE A 160 -21.97 -7.86 -16.54
N LYS A 161 -21.68 -9.17 -16.38
CA LYS A 161 -20.50 -9.81 -17.00
C LYS A 161 -20.52 -9.75 -18.53
N GLY A 162 -21.69 -9.92 -19.14
CA GLY A 162 -21.85 -9.95 -20.59
C GLY A 162 -21.06 -11.09 -21.24
N ARG A 163 -20.01 -10.74 -21.99
CA ARG A 163 -19.03 -11.67 -22.61
C ARG A 163 -17.60 -11.39 -22.17
N ILE A 164 -17.41 -10.64 -21.09
CA ILE A 164 -16.09 -10.39 -20.51
C ILE A 164 -15.63 -11.66 -19.81
N ASN A 165 -14.32 -11.93 -19.81
CA ASN A 165 -13.70 -13.02 -19.05
C ASN A 165 -13.01 -12.47 -17.80
N TYR A 166 -12.89 -13.31 -16.76
CA TYR A 166 -12.17 -13.01 -15.52
C TYR A 166 -10.79 -12.39 -15.76
N ASP A 167 -9.96 -13.04 -16.58
CA ASP A 167 -8.60 -12.57 -16.88
C ASP A 167 -8.61 -11.19 -17.56
N SER A 168 -9.61 -10.90 -18.39
CA SER A 168 -9.78 -9.60 -19.04
C SER A 168 -10.17 -8.49 -18.05
N VAL A 169 -10.86 -8.81 -16.96
CA VAL A 169 -11.14 -7.86 -15.86
C VAL A 169 -9.84 -7.51 -15.14
N ASN A 170 -9.06 -8.52 -14.73
CA ASN A 170 -7.82 -8.30 -13.97
C ASN A 170 -6.70 -7.64 -14.81
N LEU A 171 -6.57 -7.99 -16.09
CA LEU A 171 -5.66 -7.27 -17.02
C LEU A 171 -6.06 -5.81 -17.21
N ALA A 172 -7.36 -5.48 -17.20
CA ALA A 172 -7.81 -4.10 -17.24
C ALA A 172 -7.58 -3.38 -15.91
N ILE A 173 -7.67 -4.06 -14.75
CA ILE A 173 -7.27 -3.52 -13.45
C ILE A 173 -5.78 -3.11 -13.47
N ASP A 174 -4.89 -3.92 -14.04
CA ASP A 174 -3.48 -3.55 -14.21
C ASP A 174 -3.30 -2.24 -14.99
N GLU A 175 -3.98 -2.10 -16.13
CA GLU A 175 -3.90 -0.90 -16.96
C GLU A 175 -4.52 0.33 -16.28
N LEU A 176 -5.60 0.17 -15.53
CA LEU A 176 -6.19 1.24 -14.72
C LEU A 176 -5.24 1.66 -13.59
N ASN A 177 -4.62 0.69 -12.89
CA ASN A 177 -3.63 0.96 -11.84
C ASN A 177 -2.38 1.67 -12.38
N LYS A 178 -1.89 1.30 -13.57
CA LYS A 178 -0.83 2.04 -14.29
C LYS A 178 -1.24 3.49 -14.56
N ALA A 179 -2.47 3.72 -15.06
CA ALA A 179 -2.97 5.07 -15.33
C ALA A 179 -3.12 5.91 -14.04
N VAL A 180 -3.66 5.34 -12.95
CA VAL A 180 -3.75 6.00 -11.63
C VAL A 180 -2.35 6.37 -11.13
N SER A 181 -1.42 5.40 -11.11
CA SER A 181 -0.04 5.61 -10.65
C SER A 181 0.69 6.68 -11.48
N ALA A 182 0.56 6.65 -12.81
CA ALA A 182 1.16 7.66 -13.69
C ALA A 182 0.59 9.07 -13.46
N LYS A 183 -0.74 9.21 -13.36
CA LYS A 183 -1.40 10.50 -13.09
C LYS A 183 -0.95 11.08 -11.75
N TYR A 184 -0.99 10.29 -10.68
CA TYR A 184 -0.66 10.77 -9.35
C TYR A 184 0.86 10.87 -9.09
N SER A 185 1.70 10.21 -9.91
CA SER A 185 3.14 10.50 -9.99
C SER A 185 3.46 11.89 -10.56
N ILE A 186 2.55 12.49 -11.34
CA ILE A 186 2.65 13.88 -11.83
C ILE A 186 2.00 14.84 -10.82
N VAL A 187 0.74 14.62 -10.44
CA VAL A 187 0.00 15.47 -9.49
C VAL A 187 0.65 15.50 -8.09
N GLY A 188 1.33 14.42 -7.70
CA GLY A 188 2.05 14.30 -6.43
C GLY A 188 3.36 15.08 -6.35
N LYS A 189 3.92 15.58 -7.47
CA LYS A 189 5.16 16.37 -7.46
C LYS A 189 4.91 17.81 -6.99
N PRO A 190 5.88 18.47 -6.32
CA PRO A 190 5.79 19.90 -6.04
C PRO A 190 5.70 20.74 -7.32
N ARG A 191 4.93 21.84 -7.31
CA ARG A 191 4.79 22.73 -8.48
C ARG A 191 6.13 23.27 -8.99
N SER A 192 7.10 23.48 -8.10
CA SER A 192 8.48 23.88 -8.45
C SER A 192 9.25 22.83 -9.27
N VAL A 193 8.93 21.53 -9.12
CA VAL A 193 9.52 20.45 -9.93
C VAL A 193 8.80 20.35 -11.28
N ILE A 194 7.48 20.49 -11.30
CA ILE A 194 6.67 20.51 -12.53
C ILE A 194 7.07 21.68 -13.44
N MET A 195 7.28 22.87 -12.88
CA MET A 195 7.70 24.06 -13.65
C MET A 195 9.11 23.93 -14.26
N LYS A 196 9.96 23.05 -13.73
CA LYS A 196 11.27 22.68 -14.29
C LYS A 196 11.22 21.48 -15.25
N SER A 197 10.05 20.86 -15.44
CA SER A 197 9.85 19.71 -16.34
C SER A 197 9.54 20.16 -17.77
N SER A 198 9.37 19.23 -18.71
CA SER A 198 8.98 19.52 -20.09
C SER A 198 7.56 20.12 -20.19
N ASP A 199 7.29 20.85 -21.26
CA ASP A 199 5.99 21.53 -21.45
C ASP A 199 4.81 20.56 -21.60
N ALA A 200 5.07 19.35 -22.10
CA ALA A 200 4.09 18.26 -22.09
C ALA A 200 3.64 17.89 -20.66
N ILE A 201 4.58 17.77 -19.71
CA ILE A 201 4.29 17.46 -18.31
C ILE A 201 3.59 18.64 -17.63
N LYS A 202 3.95 19.89 -17.93
CA LYS A 202 3.23 21.08 -17.44
C LYS A 202 1.77 21.07 -17.91
N LYS A 203 1.54 20.87 -19.21
CA LYS A 203 0.20 20.79 -19.81
C LYS A 203 -0.64 19.66 -19.20
N GLN A 204 -0.07 18.48 -18.99
CA GLN A 204 -0.73 17.38 -18.29
C GLN A 204 -1.07 17.74 -16.84
N PHE A 205 -0.16 18.35 -16.09
CA PHE A 205 -0.42 18.76 -14.71
C PHE A 205 -1.57 19.77 -14.61
N ASP A 206 -1.57 20.80 -15.45
CA ASP A 206 -2.64 21.81 -15.46
C ASP A 206 -3.97 21.21 -15.95
N GLN A 207 -3.95 20.25 -16.88
CA GLN A 207 -5.13 19.46 -17.28
C GLN A 207 -5.67 18.58 -16.15
N PHE A 208 -4.82 17.87 -15.40
CA PHE A 208 -5.27 17.08 -14.25
C PHE A 208 -5.84 17.97 -13.14
N LYS A 209 -5.30 19.19 -12.98
CA LYS A 209 -5.81 20.16 -12.00
C LYS A 209 -7.14 20.80 -12.42
N SER A 210 -7.37 21.08 -13.70
CA SER A 210 -8.67 21.58 -14.17
C SER A 210 -9.79 20.53 -14.11
N GLN A 211 -9.45 19.24 -14.04
CA GLN A 211 -10.41 18.16 -13.80
C GLN A 211 -10.89 18.06 -12.34
N GLU A 212 -10.20 18.63 -11.34
CA GLU A 212 -10.60 18.52 -9.93
C GLU A 212 -11.92 19.27 -9.66
N THR A 213 -12.82 18.66 -8.87
CA THR A 213 -14.08 19.25 -8.42
C THR A 213 -14.19 19.20 -6.90
N LYS A 214 -15.23 19.83 -6.33
CA LYS A 214 -15.52 19.75 -4.89
C LYS A 214 -15.71 18.30 -4.41
N GLU A 215 -16.30 17.45 -5.25
CA GLU A 215 -16.58 16.04 -4.94
C GLU A 215 -15.36 15.13 -5.08
N THR A 216 -14.36 15.54 -5.86
CA THR A 216 -13.12 14.76 -6.04
C THR A 216 -12.02 15.16 -5.05
N LYS A 217 -12.34 16.00 -4.06
CA LYS A 217 -11.35 16.51 -3.11
C LYS A 217 -10.93 15.39 -2.15
N GLY A 218 -9.66 14.98 -2.24
CA GLY A 218 -9.09 13.94 -1.37
C GLY A 218 -9.27 12.50 -1.86
N VAL A 219 -9.93 12.28 -3.00
CA VAL A 219 -10.05 10.96 -3.64
C VAL A 219 -9.17 10.88 -4.89
N HIS A 220 -8.69 9.68 -5.19
CA HIS A 220 -7.88 9.41 -6.38
C HIS A 220 -8.79 8.99 -7.53
N PHE A 221 -8.67 9.66 -8.68
CA PHE A 221 -9.54 9.42 -9.84
C PHE A 221 -8.83 9.57 -11.19
N ILE A 222 -9.33 8.83 -12.17
CA ILE A 222 -8.93 8.90 -13.58
C ILE A 222 -10.15 9.21 -14.46
N VAL A 223 -9.92 9.80 -15.64
CA VAL A 223 -10.95 10.06 -16.65
C VAL A 223 -10.67 9.29 -17.94
N ASP A 224 -11.66 9.21 -18.84
CA ASP A 224 -11.51 8.56 -20.17
C ASP A 224 -10.25 8.99 -20.93
N GLY A 225 -9.89 10.28 -20.86
CA GLY A 225 -8.69 10.82 -21.50
C GLY A 225 -7.38 10.37 -20.85
N ASP A 226 -7.39 10.14 -19.53
CA ASP A 226 -6.23 9.64 -18.80
C ASP A 226 -5.98 8.18 -19.16
N ILE A 227 -7.04 7.35 -19.20
CA ILE A 227 -6.95 5.93 -19.55
C ILE A 227 -6.39 5.76 -20.96
N LYS A 228 -6.87 6.56 -21.93
CA LYS A 228 -6.39 6.56 -23.32
C LYS A 228 -4.95 7.07 -23.51
N SER A 229 -4.37 7.77 -22.54
CA SER A 229 -3.05 8.42 -22.69
C SER A 229 -1.98 7.90 -21.72
N LEU A 230 -2.37 7.23 -20.64
CA LEU A 230 -1.50 6.72 -19.59
C LEU A 230 -1.53 5.18 -19.47
N SER A 231 -2.36 4.50 -20.26
CA SER A 231 -2.42 3.02 -20.32
C SER A 231 -2.56 2.53 -21.76
N SER A 232 -2.36 1.24 -21.98
CA SER A 232 -2.60 0.56 -23.25
C SER A 232 -4.07 0.15 -23.45
N LEU A 233 -4.94 0.38 -22.45
CA LEU A 233 -6.35 0.00 -22.49
C LEU A 233 -7.15 0.88 -23.45
N LYS A 234 -7.67 0.28 -24.52
CA LYS A 234 -8.59 0.94 -25.45
C LYS A 234 -9.96 1.11 -24.78
N MET A 235 -10.47 2.33 -24.74
CA MET A 235 -11.79 2.65 -24.16
C MET A 235 -12.93 2.28 -25.13
N ASP A 236 -13.13 0.98 -25.36
CA ASP A 236 -14.18 0.40 -26.19
C ASP A 236 -15.36 -0.13 -25.35
N SER A 237 -16.30 -0.85 -25.97
CA SER A 237 -17.44 -1.46 -25.27
C SER A 237 -17.04 -2.55 -24.26
N SER A 238 -15.88 -3.19 -24.46
CA SER A 238 -15.32 -4.18 -23.54
C SER A 238 -14.83 -3.49 -22.26
N ALA A 239 -14.00 -2.45 -22.41
CA ALA A 239 -13.51 -1.65 -21.28
C ALA A 239 -14.65 -0.97 -20.49
N ARG A 240 -15.72 -0.50 -21.17
CA ARG A 240 -16.92 0.02 -20.49
C ARG A 240 -17.66 -1.06 -19.69
N SER A 241 -17.73 -2.29 -20.21
CA SER A 241 -18.30 -3.42 -19.48
C SER A 241 -17.46 -3.75 -18.24
N VAL A 242 -16.12 -3.77 -18.37
CA VAL A 242 -15.21 -3.96 -17.22
C VAL A 242 -15.41 -2.86 -16.16
N LEU A 243 -15.44 -1.57 -16.54
CA LEU A 243 -15.71 -0.49 -15.59
C LEU A 243 -17.08 -0.65 -14.88
N THR A 244 -18.06 -1.24 -15.56
CA THR A 244 -19.37 -1.56 -14.96
C THR A 244 -19.27 -2.71 -13.95
N ILE A 245 -18.50 -3.76 -14.26
CA ILE A 245 -18.18 -4.87 -13.33
C ILE A 245 -17.44 -4.33 -12.09
N LEU A 246 -16.38 -3.54 -12.27
CA LEU A 246 -15.60 -2.95 -11.17
C LEU A 246 -16.44 -2.02 -10.28
N ARG A 247 -17.40 -1.30 -10.88
CA ARG A 247 -18.36 -0.48 -10.13
C ARG A 247 -19.39 -1.33 -9.36
N HIS A 248 -19.82 -2.47 -9.91
CA HIS A 248 -20.71 -3.40 -9.22
C HIS A 248 -20.01 -4.05 -8.02
N CYS A 249 -18.75 -4.46 -8.18
CA CYS A 249 -17.92 -5.03 -7.12
C CYS A 249 -17.37 -3.99 -6.13
N GLY A 250 -17.85 -2.74 -6.17
CA GLY A 250 -17.44 -1.66 -5.25
C GLY A 250 -16.01 -1.14 -5.41
N ARG A 251 -15.22 -1.66 -6.36
CA ARG A 251 -13.79 -1.33 -6.57
C ARG A 251 -13.58 0.09 -7.11
N ILE A 252 -14.54 0.64 -7.84
CA ILE A 252 -14.52 2.03 -8.31
C ILE A 252 -15.87 2.73 -8.15
N LYS A 253 -15.83 4.05 -7.96
CA LYS A 253 -17.02 4.93 -7.94
C LYS A 253 -16.99 5.91 -9.10
N GLU A 254 -18.12 6.02 -9.81
CA GLU A 254 -18.28 6.93 -10.93
C GLU A 254 -18.86 8.28 -10.47
N ILE A 255 -18.16 9.38 -10.77
CA ILE A 255 -18.60 10.77 -10.52
C ILE A 255 -18.70 11.50 -11.86
N ARG A 256 -19.86 12.08 -12.17
CA ARG A 256 -20.12 12.79 -13.43
C ARG A 256 -20.36 14.27 -13.17
N GLY A 257 -19.65 15.14 -13.89
CA GLY A 257 -19.82 16.59 -13.76
C GLY A 257 -18.93 17.38 -14.72
N GLY A 258 -19.43 18.52 -15.21
CA GLY A 258 -18.70 19.38 -16.15
C GLY A 258 -18.34 18.70 -17.47
N GLY A 259 -19.26 17.90 -18.03
CA GLY A 259 -19.03 17.14 -19.28
C GLY A 259 -18.01 16.00 -19.15
N CYS A 260 -17.55 15.68 -17.95
CA CYS A 260 -16.49 14.70 -17.72
C CYS A 260 -16.91 13.63 -16.69
N THR A 261 -16.59 12.37 -17.01
CA THR A 261 -16.78 11.21 -16.13
C THR A 261 -15.46 10.87 -15.44
N ARG A 262 -15.50 10.71 -14.12
CA ARG A 262 -14.36 10.44 -13.25
C ARG A 262 -14.56 9.10 -12.55
N TYR A 263 -13.64 8.18 -12.75
CA TYR A 263 -13.59 6.89 -12.07
C TYR A 263 -12.67 7.04 -10.85
N CYS A 264 -13.28 7.10 -9.68
CA CYS A 264 -12.58 7.21 -8.40
C CYS A 264 -12.24 5.81 -7.89
N VAL A 265 -11.01 5.61 -7.46
CA VAL A 265 -10.57 4.39 -6.78
C VAL A 265 -11.19 4.37 -5.39
N CYS A 266 -11.87 3.26 -5.05
CA CYS A 266 -12.33 3.02 -3.68
C CYS A 266 -11.17 2.47 -2.84
N VAL A 267 -11.13 2.87 -1.57
CA VAL A 267 -10.13 2.49 -0.55
C VAL A 267 -10.86 2.23 0.76
#